data_AF-A0A365QRB7-F1
#
_entry.id   AF-A0A365QRB7-F1
#
_cell.length_a   1.000
_cell.length_b   1.000
_cell.length_c   1.000
_cell.angle_alpha   90.00
_cell.angle_beta   90.00
_cell.angle_gamma   90.00
#
_symmetry.space_group_name_H-M   'P 1'
#
loop_
_entity.id
_entity.type
_entity.pdbx_description
1 polymer ?
#
loop_
_entity_poly.entity_id
_entity_poly.type
_entity_poly.pdbx_seq_one_letter_code
_entity_poly.pdbx_strand_id
1 'polypeptide(L)'
;MSKQALLEALRDLEQREAPDTATAQIRQIEPEITALLDKGFTLRKIWTRLGEERLQLSFNGFKSAYYRARDAANAARNDSGPAKAQSTIRGAGTGEPYLSVGANLDRGFGRGDVSQTGDVDTRFEMKPSKTFPNDDSIQIADLPTEIARVRDTLRFPFDLRGSGMAFEAYMRRVNAWLEARTNRDDSGEAQQIETGLIADYPRGPEDVPDEEHRGYLFEAFQFLARAERAAKLGVCEEAWFFLSSARFCLGKADGHYAVAHARMTHSKRASKGGVTRVVKLYEKTRSECARLLKDLRPDTGWRTRDDAIKAVLPELEAPLKKQGNPFGDVYALVSTWLNRAGEIRDAYQNAAK
;
A
#
# COMPACT_ATOMS: atom_id res chain seq x y z
N MET A 1 -8.45 -29.66 -17.92
CA MET A 1 -8.02 -28.77 -19.01
C MET A 1 -6.53 -28.50 -18.85
N SER A 2 -5.71 -28.65 -19.88
CA SER A 2 -4.25 -28.42 -19.77
C SER A 2 -3.94 -26.91 -19.76
N LYS A 3 -2.80 -26.51 -19.19
CA LYS A 3 -2.32 -25.12 -19.22
C LYS A 3 -2.23 -24.57 -20.65
N GLN A 4 -1.86 -25.42 -21.61
CA GLN A 4 -1.81 -25.09 -23.04
C GLN A 4 -3.20 -24.72 -23.57
N ALA A 5 -4.21 -25.54 -23.29
CA ALA A 5 -5.58 -25.33 -23.72
C ALA A 5 -6.23 -24.07 -23.11
N LEU A 6 -5.85 -23.70 -21.89
CA LEU A 6 -6.29 -22.44 -21.26
C LEU A 6 -5.69 -21.21 -21.96
N LEU A 7 -4.40 -21.28 -22.35
CA LEU A 7 -3.72 -20.19 -23.06
C LEU A 7 -4.22 -20.04 -24.50
N GLU A 8 -4.54 -21.14 -25.18
CA GLU A 8 -5.19 -21.13 -26.50
C GLU A 8 -6.60 -20.54 -26.42
N ALA A 9 -7.41 -20.95 -25.44
CA ALA A 9 -8.74 -20.40 -25.24
C ALA A 9 -8.72 -18.88 -24.92
N LEU A 10 -7.72 -18.41 -24.18
CA LEU A 10 -7.53 -16.98 -23.91
C LEU A 10 -7.09 -16.20 -25.15
N ARG A 11 -6.23 -16.78 -26.00
CA ARG A 11 -5.86 -16.19 -27.29
C ARG A 11 -7.05 -16.12 -28.25
N ASP A 12 -7.87 -17.16 -28.31
CA ASP A 12 -9.09 -17.18 -29.14
C ASP A 12 -10.12 -16.15 -28.66
N LEU A 13 -10.20 -15.91 -27.35
CA LEU A 13 -11.02 -14.84 -26.76
C LEU A 13 -10.48 -13.44 -27.11
N GLU A 14 -9.16 -13.24 -27.09
CA GLU A 14 -8.52 -11.99 -27.52
C GLU A 14 -8.68 -11.73 -29.02
N GLN A 15 -8.67 -12.78 -29.85
CA GLN A 15 -8.89 -12.67 -31.30
C GLN A 15 -10.36 -12.42 -31.70
N ARG A 16 -11.30 -12.64 -30.77
CA ARG A 16 -12.73 -12.33 -30.95
C ARG A 16 -13.14 -10.96 -30.42
N GLU A 17 -12.19 -10.10 -29.99
CA GLU A 17 -12.50 -8.70 -29.68
C GLU A 17 -13.06 -8.00 -30.92
N ALA A 18 -14.31 -7.52 -30.84
CA ALA A 18 -14.89 -6.75 -31.92
C ALA A 18 -14.01 -5.51 -32.19
N PRO A 19 -13.79 -5.14 -33.47
CA PRO A 19 -12.89 -4.05 -33.85
C PRO A 19 -13.26 -2.70 -33.23
N ASP A 20 -14.51 -2.54 -32.80
CA ASP A 20 -15.03 -1.31 -32.19
C ASP A 20 -14.91 -1.28 -30.66
N THR A 21 -14.29 -2.29 -30.05
CA THR A 21 -14.08 -2.29 -28.59
C THR A 21 -13.04 -1.24 -28.21
N ALA A 22 -13.25 -0.60 -27.05
CA ALA A 22 -12.35 0.42 -26.56
C ALA A 22 -10.91 -0.11 -26.30
N THR A 23 -10.76 -1.41 -26.02
CA THR A 23 -9.44 -2.08 -25.94
C THR A 23 -8.74 -2.12 -27.30
N ALA A 24 -9.46 -2.45 -28.38
CA ALA A 24 -8.91 -2.47 -29.74
C ALA A 24 -8.49 -1.07 -30.19
N GLN A 25 -9.31 -0.05 -29.88
CA GLN A 25 -8.97 1.35 -30.13
C GLN A 25 -7.69 1.77 -29.39
N ILE A 26 -7.55 1.41 -28.10
CA ILE A 26 -6.33 1.69 -27.32
C ILE A 26 -5.12 0.96 -27.90
N ARG A 27 -5.27 -0.28 -28.40
CA ARG A 27 -4.19 -1.02 -29.03
C ARG A 27 -3.71 -0.32 -30.32
N GLN A 28 -4.61 0.27 -31.09
CA GLN A 28 -4.27 1.01 -32.31
C GLN A 28 -3.48 2.29 -32.02
N ILE A 29 -3.83 3.02 -30.95
CA ILE A 29 -3.16 4.27 -30.57
C ILE A 29 -2.06 4.10 -29.51
N GLU A 30 -1.73 2.87 -29.11
CA GLU A 30 -0.71 2.57 -28.09
C GLU A 30 0.65 3.23 -28.40
N PRO A 31 1.17 3.20 -29.64
CA PRO A 31 2.45 3.84 -29.95
C PRO A 31 2.43 5.35 -29.73
N GLU A 32 1.30 6.00 -30.00
CA GLU A 32 1.10 7.44 -29.79
C GLU A 32 1.04 7.77 -28.30
N ILE A 33 0.34 6.94 -27.51
CA ILE A 33 0.31 7.07 -26.04
C ILE A 33 1.72 6.93 -25.48
N THR A 34 2.48 5.93 -25.91
CA THR A 34 3.87 5.70 -25.45
C THR A 34 4.78 6.87 -25.83
N ALA A 35 4.68 7.41 -27.05
CA ALA A 35 5.43 8.60 -27.46
C ALA A 35 5.08 9.86 -26.64
N LEU A 36 3.83 10.01 -26.20
CA LEU A 36 3.43 11.11 -25.30
C LEU A 36 3.99 10.92 -23.88
N LEU A 37 4.03 9.68 -23.37
CA LEU A 37 4.66 9.39 -22.08
C LEU A 37 6.16 9.70 -22.10
N ASP A 38 6.86 9.38 -23.20
CA ASP A 38 8.28 9.69 -23.38
C ASP A 38 8.55 11.21 -23.42
N LYS A 39 7.55 12.00 -23.83
CA LYS A 39 7.57 13.47 -23.77
C LYS A 39 7.18 14.03 -22.40
N GLY A 40 6.99 13.19 -21.39
CA GLY A 40 6.70 13.59 -20.01
C GLY A 40 5.22 13.86 -19.71
N PHE A 41 4.29 13.52 -20.62
CA PHE A 41 2.87 13.59 -20.31
C PHE A 41 2.48 12.47 -19.33
N THR A 42 1.49 12.73 -18.48
CA THR A 42 0.94 11.69 -17.59
C THR A 42 -0.20 10.96 -18.28
N LEU A 43 -0.39 9.67 -17.96
CA LEU A 43 -1.53 8.87 -18.46
C LEU A 43 -2.88 9.56 -18.22
N ARG A 44 -3.02 10.32 -17.12
CA ARG A 44 -4.24 11.06 -16.82
C ARG A 44 -4.48 12.23 -17.77
N LYS A 45 -3.44 12.99 -18.14
CA LYS A 45 -3.55 14.06 -19.14
C LYS A 45 -3.89 13.49 -20.53
N ILE A 46 -3.27 12.38 -20.90
CA ILE A 46 -3.54 11.67 -22.15
C ILE A 46 -4.99 11.16 -22.19
N TRP A 47 -5.44 10.50 -21.13
CA TRP A 47 -6.83 10.03 -21.01
C TRP A 47 -7.85 11.16 -21.08
N THR A 48 -7.62 12.28 -20.38
CA THR A 48 -8.55 13.43 -20.38
C THR A 48 -8.76 13.94 -21.80
N ARG A 49 -7.65 14.11 -22.55
CA ARG A 49 -7.69 14.57 -23.94
C ARG A 49 -8.34 13.57 -24.90
N LEU A 50 -8.14 12.26 -24.69
CA LEU A 50 -8.77 11.20 -25.50
C LEU A 50 -10.25 10.98 -25.16
N GLY A 51 -10.62 11.19 -23.90
CA GLY A 51 -11.97 11.02 -23.37
C GLY A 51 -12.93 12.12 -23.81
N GLU A 52 -12.42 13.33 -24.05
CA GLU A 52 -13.19 14.43 -24.64
C GLU A 52 -13.61 14.15 -26.09
N GLU A 53 -12.81 13.37 -26.84
CA GLU A 53 -13.03 13.20 -28.28
C GLU A 53 -13.68 11.86 -28.65
N ARG A 54 -13.28 10.72 -28.06
CA ARG A 54 -13.68 9.39 -28.62
C ARG A 54 -13.76 8.21 -27.64
N LEU A 55 -13.14 8.28 -26.46
CA LEU A 55 -13.05 7.12 -25.56
C LEU A 55 -14.07 7.18 -24.42
N GLN A 56 -15.15 6.37 -24.50
CA GLN A 56 -16.06 6.14 -23.37
C GLN A 56 -15.50 5.09 -22.39
N LEU A 57 -14.33 5.37 -21.81
CA LEU A 57 -13.72 4.53 -20.79
C LEU A 57 -13.45 5.32 -19.53
N SER A 58 -13.71 4.71 -18.37
CA SER A 58 -13.20 5.23 -17.11
C SER A 58 -11.66 5.28 -17.15
N PHE A 59 -11.05 6.19 -16.38
CA PHE A 59 -9.59 6.30 -16.30
C PHE A 59 -8.92 4.96 -15.93
N ASN A 60 -9.52 4.19 -15.03
CA ASN A 60 -9.01 2.87 -14.64
C ASN A 60 -9.11 1.87 -15.80
N GLY A 61 -10.21 1.88 -16.55
CA GLY A 61 -10.38 1.06 -17.75
C GLY A 61 -9.33 1.39 -18.82
N PHE A 62 -9.12 2.67 -19.10
CA PHE A 62 -8.07 3.14 -20.01
C PHE A 62 -6.67 2.68 -19.57
N LYS A 63 -6.33 2.90 -18.30
CA LYS A 63 -5.02 2.50 -17.74
C LYS A 63 -4.78 1.00 -17.90
N SER A 64 -5.76 0.17 -17.53
CA SER A 64 -5.65 -1.29 -17.64
C SER A 64 -5.53 -1.74 -19.10
N ALA A 65 -6.31 -1.17 -20.01
CA ALA A 65 -6.24 -1.50 -21.44
C ALA A 65 -4.89 -1.09 -22.07
N TYR A 66 -4.35 0.07 -21.70
CA TYR A 66 -3.04 0.53 -22.17
C TYR A 66 -1.91 -0.44 -21.76
N TYR A 67 -1.86 -0.84 -20.48
CA TYR A 67 -0.81 -1.76 -20.03
C TYR A 67 -0.90 -3.13 -20.70
N ARG A 68 -2.12 -3.65 -20.91
CA ARG A 68 -2.31 -4.90 -21.68
C ARG A 68 -1.82 -4.76 -23.13
N ALA A 69 -2.17 -3.66 -23.79
CA ALA A 69 -1.71 -3.41 -25.16
C ALA A 69 -0.18 -3.31 -25.24
N ARG A 70 0.44 -2.62 -24.28
CA ARG A 70 1.90 -2.47 -24.19
C ARG A 70 2.60 -3.80 -23.92
N ASP A 71 2.08 -4.61 -23.01
CA ASP A 71 2.65 -5.92 -22.69
C ASP A 71 2.54 -6.87 -23.88
N ALA A 72 1.43 -6.85 -24.61
CA ALA A 72 1.27 -7.60 -25.86
C ALA A 72 2.25 -7.13 -26.95
N ALA A 73 2.44 -5.82 -27.12
CA ALA A 73 3.41 -5.26 -28.06
C ALA A 73 4.86 -5.66 -27.72
N ASN A 74 5.21 -5.67 -26.42
CA ASN A 74 6.52 -6.11 -25.94
C ASN A 74 6.73 -7.61 -26.15
N ALA A 75 5.71 -8.44 -25.91
CA ALA A 75 5.76 -9.87 -26.18
C ALA A 75 6.02 -10.15 -27.68
N ALA A 76 5.32 -9.45 -28.58
CA ALA A 76 5.51 -9.59 -30.02
C ALA A 76 6.92 -9.15 -30.50
N ARG A 77 7.52 -8.13 -29.86
CA ARG A 77 8.91 -7.70 -30.14
C ARG A 77 9.93 -8.73 -29.68
N ASN A 78 9.68 -9.40 -28.56
CA ASN A 78 10.58 -10.42 -28.02
C ASN A 78 10.49 -11.72 -28.83
N ASP A 79 9.31 -12.08 -29.34
CA ASP A 79 9.12 -13.28 -30.17
C ASP A 79 9.64 -13.12 -31.61
N SER A 80 9.84 -11.88 -32.07
CA SER A 80 10.40 -11.58 -33.41
C SER A 80 11.93 -11.40 -33.40
N GLY A 81 12.59 -11.55 -32.25
CA GLY A 81 14.05 -11.55 -32.17
C GLY A 81 14.66 -12.86 -32.69
N PRO A 82 15.77 -12.84 -33.45
CA PRO A 82 16.46 -14.06 -33.83
C PRO A 82 16.92 -14.78 -32.56
N ALA A 83 16.53 -16.05 -32.41
CA ALA A 83 16.92 -16.91 -31.30
C ALA A 83 18.44 -16.88 -31.11
N LYS A 84 18.92 -16.09 -30.16
CA LYS A 84 20.32 -16.05 -29.76
C LYS A 84 20.47 -16.52 -28.32
N ALA A 85 21.21 -17.62 -28.25
CA ALA A 85 21.89 -18.24 -27.13
C ALA A 85 22.03 -17.41 -25.85
N GLN A 86 21.73 -18.10 -24.75
CA GLN A 86 22.13 -17.74 -23.38
C GLN A 86 23.61 -17.33 -23.34
N SER A 87 23.86 -16.10 -22.88
CA SER A 87 25.18 -15.65 -22.44
C SER A 87 25.05 -14.96 -21.10
N THR A 88 25.58 -15.64 -20.10
CA THR A 88 25.97 -15.15 -18.78
C THR A 88 26.79 -13.86 -18.90
N ILE A 89 26.55 -12.86 -18.02
CA ILE A 89 27.54 -12.13 -17.20
C ILE A 89 26.89 -10.93 -16.49
N ARG A 90 27.32 -10.77 -15.23
CA ARG A 90 27.01 -9.76 -14.19
C ARG A 90 27.10 -8.30 -14.62
N GLY A 91 26.39 -7.44 -13.88
CA GLY A 91 26.75 -6.02 -13.70
C GLY A 91 25.93 -5.35 -12.60
N ALA A 92 26.62 -4.87 -11.57
CA ALA A 92 26.07 -4.18 -10.40
C ALA A 92 25.54 -2.78 -10.74
N GLY A 93 24.49 -2.34 -10.04
CA GLY A 93 23.96 -0.98 -10.12
C GLY A 93 23.40 -0.54 -8.78
N THR A 94 24.09 0.43 -8.20
CA THR A 94 23.91 1.10 -6.90
C THR A 94 22.52 1.69 -6.69
N GLY A 95 21.99 1.54 -5.48
CA GLY A 95 20.81 2.27 -5.02
C GLY A 95 21.17 3.61 -4.37
N GLU A 96 20.24 4.57 -4.52
CA GLU A 96 19.78 5.62 -3.58
C GLU A 96 19.10 6.76 -4.37
N PRO A 97 18.29 7.65 -3.76
CA PRO A 97 17.11 7.37 -2.96
C PRO A 97 15.85 8.07 -3.53
N TYR A 98 14.69 7.70 -2.98
CA TYR A 98 13.40 8.34 -3.21
C TYR A 98 13.43 9.84 -2.86
N LEU A 99 13.13 10.70 -3.83
CA LEU A 99 12.63 12.05 -3.58
C LEU A 99 11.09 12.01 -3.61
N SER A 100 10.50 12.41 -2.48
CA SER A 100 9.06 12.57 -2.29
C SER A 100 8.50 13.68 -3.17
N VAL A 101 7.43 13.35 -3.87
CA VAL A 101 6.57 14.26 -4.63
C VAL A 101 5.75 15.12 -3.67
N GLY A 102 5.95 16.44 -3.71
CA GLY A 102 4.95 17.41 -3.28
C GLY A 102 4.08 17.78 -4.46
N ALA A 103 2.84 17.30 -4.50
CA ALA A 103 1.84 17.71 -5.49
C ALA A 103 0.59 18.20 -4.76
N ASN A 104 0.42 19.52 -4.75
CA ASN A 104 -0.82 20.20 -4.43
C ASN A 104 -1.92 19.72 -5.39
N LEU A 105 -3.01 19.18 -4.84
CA LEU A 105 -4.22 18.85 -5.57
C LEU A 105 -5.25 19.95 -5.29
N ASP A 106 -5.29 20.88 -6.24
CA ASP A 106 -6.37 21.85 -6.42
C ASP A 106 -7.64 21.10 -6.84
N ARG A 107 -8.72 21.20 -6.05
CA ARG A 107 -10.04 20.62 -6.37
C ARG A 107 -11.05 21.75 -6.56
N GLY A 108 -11.15 22.25 -7.80
CA GLY A 108 -12.31 23.01 -8.25
C GLY A 108 -13.37 22.06 -8.80
N PHE A 109 -14.47 21.87 -8.06
CA PHE A 109 -15.73 21.37 -8.63
C PHE A 109 -16.64 22.56 -8.90
N GLY A 110 -16.78 22.95 -10.17
CA GLY A 110 -17.77 23.92 -10.59
C GLY A 110 -19.18 23.32 -10.54
N ARG A 111 -20.07 23.95 -9.77
CA ARG A 111 -21.52 23.74 -9.90
C ARG A 111 -22.00 24.50 -11.13
N GLY A 112 -22.56 23.78 -12.10
CA GLY A 112 -23.41 24.36 -13.14
C GLY A 112 -24.85 24.27 -12.67
N ASP A 113 -25.49 25.42 -12.49
CA ASP A 113 -26.94 25.53 -12.28
C ASP A 113 -27.67 25.16 -13.58
N VAL A 114 -28.54 24.16 -13.51
CA VAL A 114 -29.57 23.92 -14.52
C VAL A 114 -30.91 23.83 -13.81
N SER A 115 -31.62 24.96 -13.82
CA SER A 115 -33.04 25.02 -13.50
C SER A 115 -33.83 24.78 -14.79
N GLN A 116 -34.43 23.60 -14.94
CA GLN A 116 -35.59 23.41 -15.80
C GLN A 116 -36.53 22.39 -15.14
N THR A 117 -37.62 22.91 -14.58
CA THR A 117 -38.80 22.16 -14.15
C THR A 117 -39.60 21.75 -15.39
N GLY A 118 -39.52 20.47 -15.75
CA GLY A 118 -40.45 19.82 -16.67
C GLY A 118 -41.11 18.66 -15.94
N ASP A 119 -42.43 18.72 -15.80
CA ASP A 119 -43.26 17.61 -15.35
C ASP A 119 -43.15 16.48 -16.37
N VAL A 120 -42.46 15.40 -16.01
CA VAL A 120 -42.39 14.17 -16.80
C VAL A 120 -42.81 13.02 -15.90
N ASP A 121 -44.07 12.62 -16.05
CA ASP A 121 -44.60 11.39 -15.48
C ASP A 121 -44.01 10.20 -16.25
N THR A 122 -42.77 9.83 -15.90
CA THR A 122 -42.11 8.63 -16.40
C THR A 122 -42.07 7.56 -15.32
N ARG A 123 -43.13 6.75 -15.26
CA ARG A 123 -43.02 5.40 -14.70
C ARG A 123 -42.19 4.54 -15.64
N PHE A 124 -40.88 4.50 -15.41
CA PHE A 124 -40.02 3.50 -16.03
C PHE A 124 -40.22 2.17 -15.30
N GLU A 125 -41.02 1.28 -15.89
CA GLU A 125 -40.97 -0.14 -15.52
C GLU A 125 -39.63 -0.72 -15.99
N MET A 126 -38.72 -0.95 -15.05
CA MET A 126 -37.49 -1.69 -15.32
C MET A 126 -37.84 -3.12 -15.76
N LYS A 127 -37.52 -3.45 -17.02
CA LYS A 127 -37.62 -4.83 -17.50
C LYS A 127 -36.60 -5.69 -16.76
N PRO A 128 -37.01 -6.82 -16.17
CA PRO A 128 -36.08 -7.71 -15.46
C PRO A 128 -34.99 -8.21 -16.42
N SER A 129 -33.74 -8.15 -15.95
CA SER A 129 -32.57 -8.58 -16.70
C SER A 129 -32.62 -10.08 -16.98
N LYS A 130 -32.44 -10.49 -18.23
CA LYS A 130 -32.42 -11.90 -18.65
C LYS A 130 -31.08 -12.62 -18.38
N THR A 131 -30.04 -11.89 -17.94
CA THR A 131 -28.66 -12.41 -17.83
C THR A 131 -28.27 -12.89 -16.45
N PHE A 132 -29.09 -12.65 -15.43
CA PHE A 132 -28.93 -13.29 -14.14
C PHE A 132 -30.01 -14.37 -14.03
N PRO A 133 -29.64 -15.64 -13.79
CA PRO A 133 -30.65 -16.60 -13.36
C PRO A 133 -31.34 -15.98 -12.14
N ASN A 134 -32.67 -15.92 -12.16
CA ASN A 134 -33.48 -15.62 -10.98
C ASN A 134 -33.27 -16.76 -9.98
N ASP A 135 -32.10 -16.76 -9.37
CA ASP A 135 -31.85 -17.52 -8.17
C ASP A 135 -32.46 -16.66 -7.05
N ASP A 136 -33.71 -16.95 -6.71
CA ASP A 136 -34.47 -16.34 -5.61
C ASP A 136 -33.76 -16.48 -4.24
N SER A 137 -32.54 -17.05 -4.22
CA SER A 137 -31.72 -17.27 -3.04
C SER A 137 -30.84 -16.08 -2.63
N ILE A 138 -30.66 -15.04 -3.46
CA ILE A 138 -29.99 -13.81 -3.00
C ILE A 138 -31.01 -12.94 -2.27
N GLN A 139 -31.32 -13.35 -1.04
CA GLN A 139 -32.11 -12.56 -0.11
C GLN A 139 -31.29 -11.34 0.33
N ILE A 140 -31.44 -10.22 -0.37
CA ILE A 140 -31.02 -8.93 0.15
C ILE A 140 -31.93 -8.66 1.35
N ALA A 141 -31.34 -8.62 2.55
CA ALA A 141 -32.10 -8.31 3.75
C ALA A 141 -32.72 -6.92 3.64
N ASP A 142 -33.77 -6.66 4.42
CA ASP A 142 -34.40 -5.34 4.41
C ASP A 142 -33.42 -4.21 4.80
N LEU A 143 -33.74 -2.99 4.38
CA LEU A 143 -32.91 -1.81 4.61
C LEU A 143 -32.55 -1.61 6.10
N PRO A 144 -33.48 -1.73 7.07
CA PRO A 144 -33.15 -1.66 8.49
C PRO A 144 -32.10 -2.69 8.93
N THR A 145 -32.23 -3.93 8.50
CA THR A 145 -31.28 -5.01 8.80
C THR A 145 -29.90 -4.69 8.25
N GLU A 146 -29.83 -4.21 7.02
CA GLU A 146 -28.55 -3.90 6.37
C GLU A 146 -27.87 -2.67 6.99
N ILE A 147 -28.63 -1.66 7.41
CA ILE A 147 -28.15 -0.52 8.22
C ILE A 147 -27.56 -1.04 9.54
N ALA A 148 -28.29 -1.90 10.26
CA ALA A 148 -27.84 -2.46 11.53
C ALA A 148 -26.51 -3.22 11.39
N ARG A 149 -26.35 -4.02 10.33
CA ARG A 149 -25.08 -4.74 10.06
C ARG A 149 -23.89 -3.79 9.88
N VAL A 150 -24.06 -2.72 9.11
CA VAL A 150 -23.00 -1.71 8.91
C VAL A 150 -22.70 -0.99 10.23
N ARG A 151 -23.73 -0.68 11.00
CA ARG A 151 -23.61 -0.08 12.33
C ARG A 151 -22.82 -0.97 13.29
N ASP A 152 -23.14 -2.25 13.36
CA ASP A 152 -22.43 -3.22 14.21
C ASP A 152 -20.96 -3.36 13.82
N THR A 153 -20.67 -3.36 12.51
CA THR A 153 -19.31 -3.41 11.99
C THR A 153 -18.50 -2.19 12.44
N LEU A 154 -19.07 -0.99 12.32
CA LEU A 154 -18.43 0.27 12.73
C LEU A 154 -18.38 0.44 14.26
N ARG A 155 -19.27 -0.23 15.00
CA ARG A 155 -19.32 -0.20 16.47
C ARG A 155 -18.23 -1.03 17.12
N PHE A 156 -17.90 -2.17 16.53
CA PHE A 156 -17.00 -3.16 17.11
C PHE A 156 -15.69 -2.58 17.68
N PRO A 157 -14.99 -1.63 17.03
CA PRO A 157 -13.75 -1.07 17.59
C PRO A 157 -13.94 -0.22 18.86
N PHE A 158 -15.11 0.40 19.04
CA PHE A 158 -15.43 1.18 20.25
C PHE A 158 -15.65 0.28 21.45
N ASP A 159 -16.28 -0.88 21.25
CA ASP A 159 -16.56 -1.83 22.32
C ASP A 159 -15.28 -2.55 22.79
N LEU A 160 -14.34 -2.82 21.88
CA LEU A 160 -13.11 -3.57 22.22
C LEU A 160 -11.98 -2.73 22.81
N ARG A 161 -11.80 -1.50 22.34
CA ARG A 161 -10.56 -0.74 22.60
C ARG A 161 -10.67 0.30 23.69
N GLY A 162 -11.83 0.40 24.35
CA GLY A 162 -12.03 1.32 25.47
C GLY A 162 -11.62 2.75 25.12
N SER A 163 -12.01 3.24 23.94
CA SER A 163 -11.58 4.55 23.38
C SER A 163 -12.00 5.77 24.20
N GLY A 164 -12.55 5.58 25.41
CA GLY A 164 -13.14 6.62 26.24
C GLY A 164 -14.44 7.21 25.66
N MET A 165 -14.79 6.88 24.42
CA MET A 165 -15.93 7.41 23.70
C MET A 165 -16.88 6.28 23.28
N ALA A 166 -18.15 6.41 23.63
CA ALA A 166 -19.17 5.48 23.14
C ALA A 166 -19.44 5.71 21.64
N PHE A 167 -19.75 4.64 20.90
CA PHE A 167 -20.13 4.70 19.49
C PHE A 167 -21.23 5.75 19.21
N GLU A 168 -22.26 5.79 20.06
CA GLU A 168 -23.36 6.77 19.93
C GLU A 168 -22.91 8.22 20.13
N ALA A 169 -21.91 8.45 20.99
CA ALA A 169 -21.34 9.79 21.17
C ALA A 169 -20.56 10.21 19.93
N TYR A 170 -19.82 9.29 19.30
CA TYR A 170 -19.13 9.54 18.05
C TYR A 170 -20.10 9.80 16.88
N MET A 171 -21.13 8.95 16.69
CA MET A 171 -22.19 9.15 15.69
C MET A 171 -22.89 10.50 15.83
N ARG A 172 -23.16 10.96 17.05
CA ARG A 172 -23.74 12.31 17.27
C ARG A 172 -22.82 13.42 16.77
N ARG A 173 -21.52 13.32 16.99
CA ARG A 173 -20.55 14.31 16.47
C ARG A 173 -20.46 14.29 14.95
N VAL A 174 -20.50 13.11 14.33
CA VAL A 174 -20.55 12.98 12.86
C VAL A 174 -21.80 13.65 12.28
N ASN A 175 -22.97 13.41 12.88
CA ASN A 175 -24.21 14.06 12.46
C ASN A 175 -24.16 15.58 12.61
N ALA A 176 -23.68 16.09 13.75
CA ALA A 176 -23.54 17.52 13.99
C ALA A 176 -22.60 18.18 12.96
N TRP A 177 -21.49 17.52 12.62
CA TRP A 177 -20.58 17.99 11.57
C TRP A 177 -21.24 17.99 10.18
N LEU A 178 -22.00 16.95 9.82
CA LEU A 178 -22.72 16.88 8.54
C LEU A 178 -23.74 18.04 8.40
N GLU A 179 -24.46 18.35 9.49
CA GLU A 179 -25.41 19.47 9.54
C GLU A 179 -24.71 20.81 9.39
N ALA A 180 -23.61 21.04 10.13
CA ALA A 180 -22.82 22.26 10.02
C ALA A 180 -22.28 22.46 8.60
N ARG A 181 -21.84 21.38 7.94
CA ARG A 181 -21.28 21.40 6.58
C ARG A 181 -22.32 21.69 5.50
N THR A 182 -23.59 21.38 5.72
CA THR A 182 -24.65 21.70 4.76
C THR A 182 -24.98 23.21 4.77
N ASN A 183 -24.69 23.88 5.88
CA ASN A 183 -25.05 25.28 6.11
C ASN A 183 -23.90 26.29 5.92
N ARG A 184 -22.64 25.83 5.73
CA ARG A 184 -21.46 26.71 5.63
C ARG A 184 -20.66 26.40 4.36
N ASP A 185 -20.25 27.46 3.66
CA ASP A 185 -19.38 27.40 2.48
C ASP A 185 -17.87 27.34 2.82
N ASP A 186 -17.49 27.40 4.11
CA ASP A 186 -16.09 27.60 4.51
C ASP A 186 -15.30 26.32 4.79
N SER A 187 -14.17 26.20 4.09
CA SER A 187 -13.37 24.99 3.94
C SER A 187 -12.39 24.71 5.10
N GLY A 188 -12.09 25.70 5.95
CA GLY A 188 -11.07 25.58 7.00
C GLY A 188 -11.54 24.89 8.29
N GLU A 189 -12.59 25.43 8.92
CA GLU A 189 -13.11 24.92 10.20
C GLU A 189 -13.70 23.51 10.05
N ALA A 190 -14.42 23.27 8.94
CA ALA A 190 -14.98 21.96 8.63
C ALA A 190 -13.88 20.88 8.50
N GLN A 191 -12.73 21.25 7.92
CA GLN A 191 -11.60 20.35 7.76
C GLN A 191 -10.86 20.08 9.07
N GLN A 192 -10.78 21.07 9.97
CA GLN A 192 -10.26 20.86 11.32
C GLN A 192 -11.14 19.91 12.14
N ILE A 193 -12.47 20.08 12.09
CA ILE A 193 -13.40 19.17 12.77
C ILE A 193 -13.33 17.76 12.18
N GLU A 194 -13.26 17.65 10.85
CA GLU A 194 -13.06 16.38 10.15
C GLU A 194 -11.78 15.67 10.60
N THR A 195 -10.66 16.40 10.65
CA THR A 195 -9.37 15.87 11.13
C THR A 195 -9.47 15.41 12.59
N GLY A 196 -10.17 16.17 13.44
CA GLY A 196 -10.45 15.78 14.82
C GLY A 196 -11.28 14.50 14.93
N LEU A 197 -12.33 14.35 14.11
CA LEU A 197 -13.15 13.14 14.09
C LEU A 197 -12.34 11.91 13.66
N ILE A 198 -11.53 12.03 12.62
CA ILE A 198 -10.62 10.95 12.18
C ILE A 198 -9.64 10.59 13.30
N ALA A 199 -9.08 11.59 13.98
CA ALA A 199 -8.14 11.38 15.08
C ALA A 199 -8.76 10.72 16.32
N ASP A 200 -10.03 11.04 16.61
CA ASP A 200 -10.80 10.53 17.75
C ASP A 200 -11.35 9.12 17.52
N TYR A 201 -11.37 8.63 16.27
CA TYR A 201 -11.75 7.26 15.99
C TYR A 201 -10.79 6.27 16.68
N PRO A 202 -11.30 5.16 17.29
CA PRO A 202 -10.48 4.17 17.98
C PRO A 202 -9.31 3.69 17.12
N ARG A 203 -8.09 3.78 17.66
CA ARG A 203 -6.88 3.40 16.91
C ARG A 203 -6.83 1.90 16.64
N GLY A 204 -6.36 1.54 15.44
CA GLY A 204 -5.97 0.17 15.10
C GLY A 204 -4.79 -0.34 15.96
N PRO A 205 -4.33 -1.58 15.76
CA PRO A 205 -3.11 -2.07 16.42
C PRO A 205 -1.93 -1.11 16.17
N GLU A 206 -1.08 -0.93 17.17
CA GLU A 206 0.00 0.07 17.17
C GLU A 206 0.98 -0.03 15.99
N ASP A 207 0.96 -1.16 15.30
CA ASP A 207 1.92 -1.50 14.26
C ASP A 207 1.43 -1.31 12.83
N VAL A 208 0.28 -0.66 12.60
CA VAL A 208 -0.26 -0.35 11.26
C VAL A 208 -0.45 1.18 11.10
N PRO A 209 -0.12 1.79 9.94
CA PRO A 209 -0.33 3.23 9.75
C PRO A 209 -1.84 3.47 9.76
N ASP A 210 -2.29 4.24 10.74
CA ASP A 210 -3.69 4.23 11.17
C ASP A 210 -4.50 5.39 10.57
N GLU A 211 -3.86 6.43 10.05
CA GLU A 211 -4.55 7.65 9.61
C GLU A 211 -5.42 7.43 8.38
N GLU A 212 -4.88 6.84 7.30
CA GLU A 212 -5.65 6.60 6.07
C GLU A 212 -6.78 5.59 6.30
N HIS A 213 -6.50 4.54 7.08
CA HIS A 213 -7.51 3.57 7.49
C HIS A 213 -8.68 4.23 8.24
N ARG A 214 -8.37 5.07 9.24
CA ARG A 214 -9.40 5.83 9.99
C ARG A 214 -10.11 6.86 9.12
N GLY A 215 -9.45 7.41 8.10
CA GLY A 215 -10.08 8.24 7.08
C GLY A 215 -11.20 7.49 6.34
N TYR A 216 -10.92 6.28 5.84
CA TYR A 216 -11.95 5.46 5.20
C TYR A 216 -13.09 5.06 6.14
N LEU A 217 -12.77 4.75 7.40
CA LEU A 217 -13.80 4.47 8.40
C LEU A 217 -14.67 5.71 8.67
N PHE A 218 -14.07 6.88 8.81
CA PHE A 218 -14.81 8.13 8.96
C PHE A 218 -15.74 8.41 7.77
N GLU A 219 -15.27 8.20 6.52
CA GLU A 219 -16.16 8.28 5.34
C GLU A 219 -17.35 7.31 5.44
N ALA A 220 -17.11 6.07 5.90
CA ALA A 220 -18.19 5.10 6.11
C ALA A 220 -19.21 5.59 7.16
N PHE A 221 -18.75 6.23 8.24
CA PHE A 221 -19.63 6.86 9.23
C PHE A 221 -20.49 7.98 8.63
N GLN A 222 -19.91 8.83 7.78
CA GLN A 222 -20.67 9.90 7.11
C GLN A 222 -21.79 9.33 6.26
N PHE A 223 -21.48 8.29 5.48
CA PHE A 223 -22.47 7.63 4.62
C PHE A 223 -23.53 6.88 5.43
N LEU A 224 -23.15 6.19 6.52
CA LEU A 224 -24.12 5.55 7.41
C LEU A 224 -25.08 6.57 8.02
N ALA A 225 -24.58 7.70 8.52
CA ALA A 225 -25.41 8.76 9.09
C ALA A 225 -26.43 9.32 8.08
N ARG A 226 -26.02 9.49 6.81
CA ARG A 226 -26.91 9.91 5.72
C ARG A 226 -27.94 8.84 5.37
N ALA A 227 -27.53 7.56 5.33
CA ALA A 227 -28.44 6.43 5.10
C ALA A 227 -29.51 6.35 6.18
N GLU A 228 -29.14 6.49 7.46
CA GLU A 228 -30.07 6.50 8.59
C GLU A 228 -31.05 7.68 8.51
N ARG A 229 -30.60 8.85 8.07
CA ARG A 229 -31.46 10.03 7.88
C ARG A 229 -32.46 9.81 6.73
N ALA A 230 -31.98 9.35 5.57
CA ALA A 230 -32.83 9.07 4.41
C ALA A 230 -33.88 7.99 4.73
N ALA A 231 -33.49 6.93 5.45
CA ALA A 231 -34.40 5.89 5.90
C ALA A 231 -35.50 6.43 6.84
N LYS A 232 -35.15 7.31 7.80
CA LYS A 232 -36.13 7.97 8.69
C LYS A 232 -37.12 8.87 7.95
N LEU A 233 -36.70 9.46 6.83
CA LEU A 233 -37.55 10.29 5.97
C LEU A 233 -38.37 9.47 4.96
N GLY A 234 -38.20 8.15 4.91
CA GLY A 234 -38.88 7.27 3.95
C GLY A 234 -38.30 7.31 2.53
N VAL A 235 -37.13 7.92 2.32
CA VAL A 235 -36.47 8.01 1.01
C VAL A 235 -35.59 6.77 0.80
N CYS A 236 -36.22 5.66 0.43
CA CYS A 236 -35.61 4.32 0.41
C CYS A 236 -34.40 4.20 -0.54
N GLU A 237 -34.51 4.71 -1.78
CA GLU A 237 -33.42 4.61 -2.77
C GLU A 237 -32.16 5.38 -2.34
N GLU A 238 -32.35 6.57 -1.78
CA GLU A 238 -31.25 7.38 -1.26
C GLU A 238 -30.58 6.70 -0.05
N ALA A 239 -31.37 6.07 0.81
CA ALA A 239 -30.83 5.29 1.92
C ALA A 239 -29.97 4.11 1.44
N TRP A 240 -30.41 3.37 0.41
CA TRP A 240 -29.62 2.30 -0.20
C TRP A 240 -28.35 2.81 -0.87
N PHE A 241 -28.42 3.93 -1.58
CA PHE A 241 -27.25 4.56 -2.20
C PHE A 241 -26.18 4.88 -1.15
N PHE A 242 -26.56 5.55 -0.07
CA PHE A 242 -25.60 5.87 0.99
C PHE A 242 -25.11 4.63 1.73
N LEU A 243 -25.98 3.64 1.98
CA LEU A 243 -25.57 2.39 2.62
C LEU A 243 -24.53 1.62 1.79
N SER A 244 -24.72 1.56 0.47
CA SER A 244 -23.75 0.95 -0.45
C SER A 244 -22.40 1.69 -0.45
N SER A 245 -22.45 3.03 -0.36
CA SER A 245 -21.25 3.87 -0.27
C SER A 245 -20.50 3.65 1.06
N ALA A 246 -21.22 3.49 2.17
CA ALA A 246 -20.62 3.15 3.46
C ALA A 246 -19.87 1.81 3.40
N ARG A 247 -20.47 0.80 2.77
CA ARG A 247 -19.84 -0.53 2.58
C ARG A 247 -18.63 -0.49 1.67
N PHE A 248 -18.67 0.34 0.64
CA PHE A 248 -17.52 0.54 -0.23
C PHE A 248 -16.34 1.14 0.56
N CYS A 249 -16.58 2.12 1.43
CA CYS A 249 -15.55 2.69 2.31
C CYS A 249 -15.05 1.67 3.34
N LEU A 250 -15.92 0.82 3.91
CA LEU A 250 -15.51 -0.31 4.74
C LEU A 250 -14.57 -1.27 3.98
N GLY A 251 -14.92 -1.65 2.76
CA GLY A 251 -14.06 -2.52 1.93
C GLY A 251 -12.70 -1.89 1.62
N LYS A 252 -12.63 -0.56 1.43
CA LYS A 252 -11.34 0.17 1.33
C LYS A 252 -10.55 0.10 2.63
N ALA A 253 -11.20 0.32 3.78
CA ALA A 253 -10.57 0.26 5.08
C ALA A 253 -9.96 -1.12 5.34
N ASP A 254 -10.71 -2.18 5.05
CA ASP A 254 -10.27 -3.58 5.18
C ASP A 254 -9.11 -3.90 4.24
N GLY A 255 -9.23 -3.51 2.97
CA GLY A 255 -8.18 -3.72 1.96
C GLY A 255 -6.88 -2.99 2.30
N HIS A 256 -6.98 -1.72 2.74
CA HIS A 256 -5.83 -0.94 3.19
C HIS A 256 -5.15 -1.61 4.38
N TYR A 257 -5.95 -2.00 5.39
CA TYR A 257 -5.44 -2.67 6.59
C TYR A 257 -4.71 -3.98 6.26
N ALA A 258 -5.30 -4.83 5.41
CA ALA A 258 -4.69 -6.10 5.02
C ALA A 258 -3.32 -5.93 4.33
N VAL A 259 -3.22 -4.97 3.40
CA VAL A 259 -1.96 -4.68 2.68
C VAL A 259 -0.92 -4.08 3.62
N ALA A 260 -1.31 -3.09 4.43
CA ALA A 260 -0.41 -2.44 5.38
C ALA A 260 0.12 -3.41 6.43
N HIS A 261 -0.76 -4.21 7.03
CA HIS A 261 -0.39 -5.24 8.01
C HIS A 261 0.53 -6.31 7.42
N ALA A 262 0.25 -6.78 6.19
CA ALA A 262 1.13 -7.74 5.51
C ALA A 262 2.53 -7.16 5.24
N ARG A 263 2.61 -5.91 4.77
CA ARG A 263 3.87 -5.21 4.53
C ARG A 263 4.67 -5.03 5.81
N MET A 264 4.02 -4.67 6.91
CA MET A 264 4.69 -4.50 8.20
C MET A 264 5.09 -5.81 8.84
N THR A 265 4.28 -6.86 8.71
CA THR A 265 4.68 -8.21 9.12
C THR A 265 5.92 -8.67 8.35
N HIS A 266 5.96 -8.43 7.03
CA HIS A 266 7.13 -8.73 6.21
C HIS A 266 8.34 -7.91 6.63
N SER A 267 8.18 -6.61 6.87
CA SER A 267 9.25 -5.73 7.36
C SER A 267 9.79 -6.17 8.71
N LYS A 268 8.92 -6.50 9.68
CA LYS A 268 9.30 -7.03 11.00
C LYS A 268 10.01 -8.38 10.90
N ARG A 269 9.60 -9.25 9.97
CA ARG A 269 10.28 -10.53 9.73
C ARG A 269 11.65 -10.31 9.08
N ALA A 270 11.74 -9.41 8.10
CA ALA A 270 12.99 -9.03 7.46
C ALA A 270 13.96 -8.40 8.48
N SER A 271 13.47 -7.54 9.38
CA SER A 271 14.28 -6.94 10.44
C SER A 271 14.73 -7.97 11.48
N LYS A 272 13.87 -8.91 11.91
CA LYS A 272 14.29 -10.04 12.77
C LYS A 272 15.34 -10.92 12.10
N GLY A 273 15.23 -11.18 10.80
CA GLY A 273 16.24 -11.89 10.02
C GLY A 273 17.56 -11.12 9.97
N GLY A 274 17.50 -9.80 9.76
CA GLY A 274 18.64 -8.89 9.83
C GLY A 274 19.32 -8.90 11.20
N VAL A 275 18.55 -8.73 12.28
CA VAL A 275 19.04 -8.79 13.67
C VAL A 275 19.70 -10.14 13.95
N THR A 276 19.05 -11.25 13.58
CA THR A 276 19.63 -12.59 13.78
C THR A 276 20.94 -12.76 13.00
N ARG A 277 21.02 -12.22 11.78
CA ARG A 277 22.24 -12.24 10.97
C ARG A 277 23.35 -11.39 11.60
N VAL A 278 23.03 -10.21 12.12
CA VAL A 278 23.98 -9.32 12.81
C VAL A 278 24.46 -9.95 14.12
N VAL A 279 23.58 -10.57 14.91
CA VAL A 279 23.95 -11.29 16.14
C VAL A 279 24.89 -12.46 15.83
N LYS A 280 24.55 -13.30 14.86
CA LYS A 280 25.44 -14.41 14.45
C LYS A 280 26.79 -13.92 13.95
N LEU A 281 26.80 -12.82 13.21
CA LEU A 281 28.06 -12.23 12.76
C LEU A 281 28.86 -11.67 13.94
N TYR A 282 28.19 -11.00 14.89
CA TYR A 282 28.82 -10.46 16.09
C TYR A 282 29.49 -11.56 16.91
N GLU A 283 28.79 -12.67 17.15
CA GLU A 283 29.33 -13.84 17.87
C GLU A 283 30.52 -14.46 17.13
N LYS A 284 30.42 -14.57 15.79
CA LYS A 284 31.51 -15.08 14.95
C LYS A 284 32.75 -14.16 15.02
N THR A 285 32.57 -12.86 14.87
CA THR A 285 33.65 -11.85 14.93
C THR A 285 34.27 -11.79 16.32
N ARG A 286 33.47 -11.93 17.38
CA ARG A 286 33.93 -12.01 18.77
C ARG A 286 34.81 -13.24 19.00
N SER A 287 34.35 -14.41 18.52
CA SER A 287 35.11 -15.65 18.61
C SER A 287 36.43 -15.58 17.84
N GLU A 288 36.40 -14.96 16.65
CA GLU A 288 37.59 -14.75 15.83
C GLU A 288 38.58 -13.78 16.48
N CYS A 289 38.10 -12.72 17.14
CA CYS A 289 38.93 -11.81 17.92
C CYS A 289 39.67 -12.56 19.05
N ALA A 290 38.96 -13.41 19.79
CA ALA A 290 39.57 -14.23 20.84
C ALA A 290 40.62 -15.21 20.29
N ARG A 291 40.40 -15.77 19.09
CA ARG A 291 41.37 -16.62 18.39
C ARG A 291 42.61 -15.83 17.99
N LEU A 292 42.44 -14.70 17.30
CA LEU A 292 43.54 -13.85 16.84
C LEU A 292 44.41 -13.31 17.98
N LEU A 293 43.81 -12.97 19.13
CA LEU A 293 44.56 -12.56 20.32
C LEU A 293 45.51 -13.63 20.86
N LYS A 294 45.18 -14.92 20.64
CA LYS A 294 46.03 -16.05 21.01
C LYS A 294 47.09 -16.30 19.94
N ASP A 295 46.70 -16.28 18.68
CA ASP A 295 47.56 -16.65 17.55
C ASP A 295 48.61 -15.58 17.22
N LEU A 296 48.26 -14.30 17.36
CA LEU A 296 49.17 -13.17 17.11
C LEU A 296 49.97 -12.76 18.36
N ARG A 297 49.93 -13.57 19.41
CA ARG A 297 50.60 -13.30 20.68
C ARG A 297 52.12 -13.21 20.46
N PRO A 298 52.78 -12.11 20.88
CA PRO A 298 54.24 -12.04 20.92
C PRO A 298 54.83 -13.00 21.97
N ASP A 299 56.05 -13.50 21.76
CA ASP A 299 56.76 -14.35 22.73
C ASP A 299 56.90 -13.68 24.11
N THR A 300 57.01 -12.35 24.12
CA THR A 300 57.07 -11.55 25.35
C THR A 300 55.71 -11.27 25.99
N GLY A 301 54.61 -11.70 25.38
CA GLY A 301 53.25 -11.37 25.78
C GLY A 301 52.79 -9.98 25.29
N TRP A 302 51.52 -9.66 25.53
CA TRP A 302 50.95 -8.35 25.22
C TRP A 302 51.39 -7.31 26.25
N ARG A 303 52.09 -6.25 25.82
CA ARG A 303 52.55 -5.17 26.71
C ARG A 303 51.43 -4.19 27.03
N THR A 304 50.63 -3.82 26.03
CA THR A 304 49.49 -2.92 26.20
C THR A 304 48.27 -3.46 25.46
N ARG A 305 47.08 -2.99 25.82
CA ARG A 305 45.85 -3.31 25.07
C ARG A 305 45.90 -2.74 23.65
N ASP A 306 46.49 -1.57 23.49
CA ASP A 306 46.60 -0.91 22.18
C ASP A 306 47.46 -1.72 21.21
N ASP A 307 48.54 -2.36 21.70
CA ASP A 307 49.35 -3.26 20.88
C ASP A 307 48.55 -4.48 20.42
N ALA A 308 47.72 -5.04 21.30
CA ALA A 308 46.83 -6.16 20.97
C ALA A 308 45.77 -5.75 19.96
N ILE A 309 45.16 -4.57 20.11
CA ILE A 309 44.18 -4.05 19.15
C ILE A 309 44.84 -3.83 17.79
N LYS A 310 46.00 -3.16 17.73
CA LYS A 310 46.72 -2.90 16.46
C LYS A 310 47.09 -4.16 15.71
N ALA A 311 47.42 -5.25 16.42
CA ALA A 311 47.74 -6.53 15.80
C ALA A 311 46.50 -7.24 15.25
N VAL A 312 45.39 -7.24 15.99
CA VAL A 312 44.17 -7.99 15.64
C VAL A 312 43.26 -7.23 14.66
N LEU A 313 43.29 -5.90 14.68
CA LEU A 313 42.39 -5.04 13.90
C LEU A 313 42.45 -5.31 12.39
N PRO A 314 43.62 -5.39 11.74
CA PRO A 314 43.69 -5.62 10.28
C PRO A 314 43.07 -6.97 9.86
N GLU A 315 43.29 -8.01 10.68
CA GLU A 315 42.77 -9.36 10.44
C GLU A 315 41.26 -9.46 10.62
N LEU A 316 40.67 -8.66 11.53
CA LEU A 316 39.22 -8.56 11.71
C LEU A 316 38.54 -7.65 10.69
N GLU A 317 39.17 -6.56 10.28
CA GLU A 317 38.57 -5.62 9.32
C GLU A 317 38.41 -6.22 7.92
N ALA A 318 39.39 -7.01 7.46
CA ALA A 318 39.36 -7.62 6.13
C ALA A 318 38.09 -8.46 5.85
N PRO A 319 37.67 -9.41 6.71
CA PRO A 319 36.42 -10.16 6.52
C PRO A 319 35.17 -9.30 6.75
N LEU A 320 35.19 -8.35 7.69
CA LEU A 320 34.05 -7.47 7.96
C LEU A 320 33.77 -6.54 6.78
N LYS A 321 34.80 -5.97 6.16
CA LYS A 321 34.68 -5.12 4.97
C LYS A 321 34.07 -5.89 3.80
N LYS A 322 34.44 -7.16 3.59
CA LYS A 322 33.83 -8.04 2.58
C LYS A 322 32.33 -8.29 2.83
N GLN A 323 31.88 -8.15 4.07
CA GLN A 323 30.49 -8.35 4.48
C GLN A 323 29.71 -7.04 4.67
N GLY A 324 30.29 -5.90 4.28
CA GLY A 324 29.67 -4.57 4.37
C GLY A 324 29.81 -3.89 5.73
N ASN A 325 30.63 -4.44 6.63
CA ASN A 325 30.94 -3.94 7.98
C ASN A 325 29.72 -3.36 8.73
N PRO A 326 28.84 -4.21 9.28
CA PRO A 326 27.63 -3.73 9.96
C PRO A 326 27.90 -3.13 11.35
N PHE A 327 29.14 -3.17 11.84
CA PHE A 327 29.49 -2.74 13.20
C PHE A 327 30.07 -1.31 13.25
N GLY A 328 30.41 -0.72 12.11
CA GLY A 328 31.03 0.60 12.04
C GLY A 328 32.48 0.57 12.53
N ASP A 329 32.75 1.19 13.67
CA ASP A 329 34.10 1.31 14.23
C ASP A 329 34.57 0.01 14.89
N VAL A 330 35.38 -0.75 14.14
CA VAL A 330 35.93 -2.05 14.59
C VAL A 330 36.94 -1.87 15.73
N TYR A 331 37.67 -0.74 15.79
CA TYR A 331 38.58 -0.44 16.89
C TYR A 331 37.80 -0.28 18.20
N ALA A 332 36.74 0.55 18.19
CA ALA A 332 35.88 0.74 19.35
C ALA A 332 35.23 -0.57 19.81
N LEU A 333 34.84 -1.44 18.86
CA LEU A 333 34.27 -2.75 19.15
C LEU A 333 35.26 -3.66 19.88
N VAL A 334 36.48 -3.82 19.34
CA VAL A 334 37.53 -4.66 19.95
C VAL A 334 37.96 -4.10 21.31
N SER A 335 38.13 -2.78 21.42
CA SER A 335 38.42 -2.11 22.69
C SER A 335 37.34 -2.38 23.74
N THR A 336 36.05 -2.32 23.34
CA THR A 336 34.93 -2.65 24.22
C THR A 336 34.99 -4.11 24.68
N TRP A 337 35.29 -5.03 23.78
CA TRP A 337 35.42 -6.46 24.12
C TRP A 337 36.58 -6.75 25.08
N LEU A 338 37.76 -6.16 24.86
CA LEU A 338 38.89 -6.32 25.79
C LEU A 338 38.56 -5.84 27.21
N ASN A 339 37.64 -4.89 27.35
CA ASN A 339 37.21 -4.37 28.64
C ASN A 339 36.08 -5.19 29.28
N ARG A 340 35.14 -5.70 28.48
CA ARG A 340 33.84 -6.21 28.98
C ARG A 340 33.55 -7.67 28.67
N ALA A 341 34.11 -8.23 27.61
CA ALA A 341 33.86 -9.60 27.20
C ALA A 341 34.84 -10.54 27.91
N GLY A 342 34.32 -11.35 28.86
CA GLY A 342 35.10 -12.23 29.71
C GLY A 342 36.13 -13.06 28.94
N GLU A 343 35.70 -13.79 27.92
CA GLU A 343 36.56 -14.68 27.14
C GLU A 343 37.64 -13.96 26.31
N ILE A 344 37.37 -12.74 25.83
CA ILE A 344 38.35 -11.93 25.09
C ILE A 344 39.35 -11.32 26.07
N ARG A 345 38.85 -10.83 27.21
CA ARG A 345 39.68 -10.32 28.30
C ARG A 345 40.57 -11.43 28.86
N ASP A 346 40.05 -12.65 29.04
CA ASP A 346 40.80 -13.80 29.53
C ASP A 346 41.84 -14.24 28.49
N ALA A 347 41.50 -14.24 27.20
CA ALA A 347 42.46 -14.50 26.13
C ALA A 347 43.60 -13.47 26.14
N TYR A 348 43.28 -12.19 26.36
CA TYR A 348 44.28 -11.12 26.52
C TYR A 348 45.11 -11.30 27.80
N GLN A 349 44.49 -11.54 28.96
CA GLN A 349 45.17 -11.65 30.26
C GLN A 349 46.06 -12.88 30.36
N ASN A 350 45.64 -14.04 29.86
CA ASN A 350 46.47 -15.24 29.80
C ASN A 350 47.68 -15.09 28.85
N ALA A 351 47.63 -14.08 27.98
CA ALA A 351 48.70 -13.71 27.07
C ALA A 351 49.47 -12.46 27.51
N ALA A 352 49.01 -11.75 28.54
CA ALA A 352 49.70 -10.62 29.14
C ALA A 352 50.77 -11.13 30.11
N LYS A 353 51.89 -10.41 30.19
CA LYS A 353 53.02 -10.77 31.07
C LYS A 353 52.96 -10.07 32.41
#